data_AF-A0A0C9XYV5-F1
#
_entry.id   AF-A0A0C9XYV5-F1
#
_cell.length_a   1.000
_cell.length_b   1.000
_cell.length_c   1.000
_cell.angle_alpha   90.00
_cell.angle_beta   90.00
_cell.angle_gamma   90.00
#
_symmetry.space_group_name_H-M   'P 1'
#
loop_
_entity.id
_entity.type
_entity.pdbx_description
1 polymer ?
#
loop_
_entity_poly.entity_id
_entity_poly.type
_entity_poly.pdbx_seq_one_letter_code
_entity_poly.pdbx_strand_id
1 'polypeptide(L)' 'MNALSRREEETLLKATKARALRECDSVVKDFAACASGRTVSVAWACRDKLKFVQECMVQL' A
#
# COMPACT_ATOMS: atom_id res chain seq x y z
N MET A 1 10.63 2.14 -26.75
CA MET A 1 9.97 1.52 -25.58
C MET A 1 10.28 0.04 -25.62
N ASN A 2 11.22 -0.43 -24.81
CA ASN A 2 11.46 -1.86 -24.67
C ASN A 2 10.28 -2.43 -23.89
N ALA A 3 9.55 -3.36 -24.48
CA ALA A 3 8.55 -4.13 -23.75
C ALA A 3 9.29 -4.93 -22.68
N LEU A 4 9.07 -4.59 -21.41
CA LEU A 4 9.62 -5.35 -20.31
C LEU A 4 9.09 -6.78 -20.38
N SER A 5 9.94 -7.75 -20.08
CA SER A 5 9.47 -9.12 -19.89
C SER A 5 8.56 -9.15 -18.65
N ARG A 6 7.50 -9.97 -18.67
CA ARG A 6 6.57 -10.09 -17.52
C ARG A 6 7.27 -10.31 -16.18
N ARG A 7 8.42 -11.00 -16.18
CA ARG A 7 9.23 -11.22 -14.97
C ARG A 7 9.93 -9.96 -14.47
N GLU A 8 10.39 -9.11 -15.38
CA GLU A 8 11.03 -7.84 -15.04
C GLU A 8 9.99 -6.86 -14.50
N GLU A 9 8.80 -6.84 -15.11
CA GLU A 9 7.68 -6.03 -14.65
C GLU A 9 7.21 -6.44 -13.25
N GLU A 10 7.09 -7.75 -12.97
CA GLU A 10 6.81 -8.25 -11.61
C GLU A 10 7.90 -7.89 -10.61
N THR A 11 9.17 -7.93 -11.02
CA THR A 11 10.30 -7.61 -10.15
C THR A 11 10.30 -6.11 -9.82
N LEU A 12 10.05 -5.27 -10.82
CA LEU A 12 9.90 -3.82 -10.64
C LEU A 12 8.69 -3.49 -9.76
N LEU A 13 7.54 -4.10 -9.99
CA LEU A 13 6.35 -3.92 -9.15
C LEU A 13 6.61 -4.30 -7.69
N LYS A 14 7.30 -5.43 -7.45
CA LYS A 14 7.69 -5.84 -6.10
C LYS A 14 8.66 -4.87 -5.45
N ALA A 15 9.68 -4.42 -6.18
CA ALA A 15 10.66 -3.46 -5.68
C ALA A 15 10.01 -2.11 -5.34
N THR A 16 9.17 -1.59 -6.24
CA THR A 16 8.43 -0.34 -6.04
C THR A 16 7.48 -0.45 -4.86
N LYS A 17 6.73 -1.55 -4.74
CA LYS A 17 5.84 -1.78 -3.60
C LYS A 17 6.60 -1.85 -2.28
N ALA A 18 7.72 -2.57 -2.23
CA ALA A 18 8.55 -2.67 -1.03
C ALA A 18 9.12 -1.32 -0.61
N ARG A 19 9.50 -0.47 -1.58
CA ARG A 19 9.95 0.90 -1.32
C ARG A 19 8.81 1.78 -0.81
N ALA A 20 7.66 1.78 -1.49
CA ALA A 20 6.48 2.55 -1.08
C ALA A 20 6.01 2.17 0.34
N LEU A 21 6.06 0.88 0.69
CA LEU A 21 5.73 0.43 2.04
C LEU A 21 6.69 0.94 3.11
N ARG A 22 7.98 1.11 2.80
CA ARG A 22 8.97 1.68 3.74
C ARG A 22 8.78 3.17 3.93
N GLU A 23 8.51 3.91 2.85
CA GLU A 23 8.28 5.36 2.92
C GLU A 23 6.96 5.69 3.64
N CYS A 24 5.92 4.86 3.43
CA CYS A 24 4.60 5.00 4.03
C CYS A 24 4.39 4.20 5.33
N ASP A 25 5.47 3.74 5.98
CA ASP A 25 5.39 2.85 7.14
C ASP A 25 4.54 3.43 8.30
N SER A 26 4.60 4.75 8.52
CA SER A 26 3.81 5.44 9.55
C SER A 26 2.30 5.37 9.29
N VAL A 27 1.86 5.70 8.07
CA VAL A 27 0.44 5.65 7.70
C VAL A 27 -0.09 4.23 7.62
N VAL A 28 0.76 3.27 7.21
CA VAL A 28 0.42 1.84 7.18
C VAL A 28 0.26 1.30 8.60
N LYS A 29 1.12 1.70 9.55
CA LYS A 29 0.99 1.33 10.97
C LYS A 29 -0.31 1.85 11.58
N ASP A 30 -0.68 3.09 11.28
CA ASP A 30 -1.96 3.68 11.71
C ASP A 30 -3.17 2.90 11.19
N PHE A 31 -3.14 2.53 9.90
CA PHE A 31 -4.17 1.69 9.31
C PHE A 31 -4.20 0.30 9.94
N ALA A 32 -3.03 -0.33 10.15
CA ALA A 32 -2.91 -1.64 10.79
C ALA A 32 -3.43 -1.62 12.23
N ALA A 33 -3.16 -0.57 12.99
CA ALA A 33 -3.70 -0.39 14.34
C ALA A 33 -5.24 -0.27 14.31
N CYS A 34 -5.79 0.46 13.33
CA CYS A 34 -7.25 0.58 13.16
C CYS A 34 -7.91 -0.73 12.71
N ALA A 35 -7.23 -1.51 11.86
CA ALA A 35 -7.69 -2.79 11.35
C ALA A 35 -7.51 -3.93 12.37
N SER A 36 -6.60 -3.78 13.33
CA SER A 36 -6.37 -4.78 14.37
C SER A 36 -7.64 -4.98 15.21
N GLY A 37 -8.22 -6.19 15.15
CA GLY A 37 -9.46 -6.53 15.85
C GLY A 37 -10.75 -6.22 15.08
N ARG A 38 -10.65 -5.70 13.85
CA ARG A 38 -11.81 -5.53 12.95
C ARG A 38 -11.57 -6.38 11.70
N THR A 39 -12.49 -7.27 11.36
CA THR A 39 -12.39 -8.12 10.15
C THR A 39 -13.43 -7.73 9.11
N VAL A 40 -14.67 -7.46 9.56
CA VAL A 40 -15.78 -7.09 8.67
C VAL A 40 -15.90 -5.57 8.53
N SER A 41 -15.64 -4.82 9.61
CA SER A 41 -15.91 -3.38 9.66
C SER A 41 -14.78 -2.47 9.21
N VAL A 42 -13.63 -3.03 8.84
CA VAL A 42 -12.44 -2.25 8.44
C VAL A 42 -12.73 -1.32 7.28
N ALA A 43 -13.49 -1.80 6.30
CA ALA A 43 -13.76 -1.08 5.05
C ALA A 43 -14.46 0.28 5.28
N TRP A 44 -15.26 0.41 6.35
CA TRP A 44 -15.91 1.67 6.72
C TRP A 44 -15.26 2.35 7.92
N ALA A 45 -14.89 1.59 8.96
CA ALA A 45 -14.34 2.16 10.20
C ALA A 45 -12.92 2.73 10.04
N CYS A 46 -12.15 2.22 9.08
CA CYS A 46 -10.78 2.66 8.81
C CYS A 46 -10.63 3.29 7.43
N ARG A 47 -11.75 3.72 6.80
CA ARG A 47 -11.77 4.28 5.44
C ARG A 47 -10.85 5.48 5.30
N ASP A 48 -10.82 6.37 6.29
CA ASP A 48 -9.98 7.57 6.26
C ASP A 48 -8.49 7.22 6.31
N LYS A 49 -8.12 6.27 7.19
CA LYS A 49 -6.73 5.77 7.29
C LYS A 49 -6.31 5.02 6.02
N LEU A 50 -7.22 4.24 5.42
CA LEU A 50 -6.99 3.59 4.14
C LEU A 50 -6.73 4.60 3.02
N LYS A 51 -7.45 5.73 3.01
CA LYS A 51 -7.24 6.81 2.03
C LYS A 51 -5.84 7.41 2.15
N PHE A 52 -5.34 7.67 3.36
CA PHE A 52 -3.96 8.15 3.56
C PHE A 52 -2.91 7.16 3.09
N VAL A 53 -3.11 5.86 3.33
CA VAL A 53 -2.22 4.81 2.80
C VAL A 53 -2.24 4.83 1.27
N GLN A 54 -3.41 4.95 0.65
CA GLN A 54 -3.53 5.03 -0.81
C GLN A 54 -2.86 6.29 -1.37
N GLU A 55 -3.09 7.46 -0.79
CA GLU A 55 -2.45 8.72 -1.19
C GLU A 55 -0.92 8.63 -1.09
N CYS A 56 -0.39 7.94 -0.07
CA CYS A 56 1.05 7.76 0.08
C CYS A 56 1.64 6.72 -0.88
N MET A 57 0.92 5.62 -1.14
CA MET A 57 1.38 4.53 -2.02
C MET A 57 1.24 4.84 -3.51
N VAL A 58 0.33 5.76 -3.89
CA VAL A 58 0.24 6.27 -5.26
C VAL A 58 1.41 7.23 -5.50
N GLN A 59 2.52 6.68 -5.97
CA GLN A 59 3.58 7.44 -6.61
C GLN A 59 3.14 7.63 -8.08
N LEU A 60 2.47 8.75 -8.36
CA LEU A 60 2.11 9.19 -9.71
C LEU A 60 3.38 9.48 -10.55
#